data_AF-A0A821BS63-F1
#
_entry.id   AF-A0A821BS63-F1
#
_cell.length_a   1.000
_cell.length_b   1.000
_cell.length_c   1.000
_cell.angle_alpha   90.00
_cell.angle_beta   90.00
_cell.angle_gamma   90.00
#
_symmetry.space_group_name_H-M   'P 1'
#
loop_
_entity.id
_entity.type
_entity.pdbx_description
1 polymer ?
#
loop_
_entity_poly.entity_id
_entity_poly.type
_entity_poly.pdbx_seq_one_letter_code
_entity_poly.pdbx_strand_id
1 'polypeptide(L)'
;MIYSTVCNTPKRQYVIQADLFGGFSSPSLSIYDQTGKHLKFRLKSQFVLLHSVQLVTHPEKTLIGKLKAKMKPFVYAATFSVYDNRTKQWRDGVINQKFQMLGFNWTIEWHHHKLSMEAKLGSSSTKFYDTQGNHRLLAEFQLRSRWSFRTKYDMEIYSDEIPDSLYFLCLAVRHVVKRS
;
A
#
# COMPACT_ATOMS: atom_id res chain seq x y z
N MET A 1 -18.63 29.25 12.17
CA MET A 1 -17.63 28.18 12.35
C MET A 1 -16.87 28.06 11.03
N ILE A 2 -15.71 28.72 10.93
CA ILE A 2 -14.91 28.75 9.70
C ILE A 2 -14.07 27.48 9.71
N TYR A 3 -14.42 26.49 8.90
CA TYR A 3 -13.54 25.35 8.65
C TYR A 3 -12.37 25.88 7.82
N SER A 4 -11.26 26.19 8.48
CA SER A 4 -9.98 26.36 7.79
C SER A 4 -9.67 25.03 7.11
N THR A 5 -9.86 24.96 5.80
CA THR A 5 -9.33 23.88 4.97
C THR A 5 -7.81 23.99 5.04
N VAL A 6 -7.22 23.30 6.01
CA VAL A 6 -5.78 23.04 6.02
C VAL A 6 -5.48 22.32 4.71
N CYS A 7 -4.83 23.03 3.80
CA CYS A 7 -4.44 22.50 2.51
C CYS A 7 -3.36 21.45 2.80
N ASN A 8 -3.74 20.18 2.87
CA ASN A 8 -2.80 19.08 3.10
C ASN A 8 -1.97 18.89 1.83
N THR A 9 -0.88 19.64 1.71
CA THR A 9 0.09 19.44 0.62
C THR A 9 0.79 18.10 0.82
N PRO A 10 0.79 17.20 -0.18
CA PRO A 10 1.50 15.93 -0.08
C PRO A 10 3.00 16.17 0.07
N LYS A 11 3.60 15.51 1.05
CA LYS A 11 5.04 15.58 1.32
C LYS A 11 5.83 14.75 0.33
N ARG A 12 5.27 13.61 -0.08
CA ARG A 12 5.88 12.64 -0.99
C ARG A 12 4.82 12.13 -1.96
N GLN A 13 5.23 11.90 -3.20
CA GLN A 13 4.34 11.45 -4.27
C GLN A 13 5.00 10.36 -5.10
N TYR A 14 4.22 9.36 -5.50
CA TYR A 14 4.68 8.24 -6.31
C TYR A 14 3.65 7.86 -7.38
N VAL A 15 4.15 7.32 -8.49
CA VAL A 15 3.31 6.69 -9.52
C VAL A 15 3.53 5.19 -9.46
N ILE A 16 2.44 4.42 -9.38
CA ILE A 16 2.50 2.97 -9.16
C ILE A 16 1.80 2.26 -10.31
N GLN A 17 2.52 1.32 -10.91
CA GLN A 17 2.04 0.57 -12.08
C GLN A 17 2.01 -0.93 -11.77
N ALA A 18 0.87 -1.56 -12.01
CA ALA A 18 0.74 -3.01 -12.02
C ALA A 18 1.23 -3.56 -13.35
N ASP A 19 2.35 -4.27 -13.31
CA ASP A 19 2.97 -4.92 -14.45
C ASP A 19 2.60 -6.41 -14.45
N LEU A 20 1.78 -6.81 -15.43
CA LEU A 20 1.40 -8.21 -15.68
C LEU A 20 2.39 -8.96 -16.58
N PHE A 21 3.25 -8.25 -17.32
CA PHE A 21 4.14 -8.83 -18.34
C PHE A 21 5.59 -9.03 -17.86
N GLY A 22 5.80 -9.26 -16.57
CA GLY A 22 7.10 -9.62 -16.01
C GLY A 22 7.53 -11.08 -16.26
N GLY A 23 7.14 -11.68 -17.39
CA GLY A 23 7.31 -13.12 -17.69
C GLY A 23 6.26 -14.03 -17.03
N PHE A 24 6.47 -15.35 -17.07
CA PHE A 24 5.63 -16.39 -16.43
C PHE A 24 5.52 -16.27 -14.89
N SER A 25 6.09 -15.24 -14.28
CA SER A 25 6.04 -14.99 -12.84
C SER A 25 5.06 -13.88 -12.49
N SER A 26 4.06 -14.25 -11.68
CA SER A 26 3.25 -13.51 -10.71
C SER A 26 3.18 -11.95 -10.76
N PRO A 27 2.01 -11.34 -10.47
CA PRO A 27 1.81 -9.89 -10.55
C PRO A 27 2.88 -9.11 -9.76
N SER A 28 3.50 -8.14 -10.44
CA SER A 28 4.49 -7.23 -9.84
C SER A 28 4.00 -5.78 -9.89
N LEU A 29 4.33 -4.98 -8.87
CA LEU A 29 4.06 -3.54 -8.87
C LEU A 29 5.38 -2.79 -8.97
N SER A 30 5.48 -1.90 -9.94
CA SER A 30 6.60 -0.98 -10.11
C SER A 30 6.21 0.39 -9.54
N ILE A 31 7.08 0.94 -8.71
CA ILE A 31 6.85 2.20 -7.98
C ILE A 31 7.89 3.21 -8.47
N TYR A 32 7.40 4.24 -9.13
CA TYR A 32 8.17 5.32 -9.72
C TYR A 32 8.08 6.56 -8.85
N ASP A 33 9.01 7.48 -9.04
CA ASP A 33 8.90 8.85 -8.54
C ASP A 33 7.64 9.57 -9.09
N GLN A 34 7.39 10.78 -8.60
CA GLN A 34 6.25 11.60 -9.01
C GLN A 34 6.18 11.87 -10.52
N THR A 35 7.34 11.85 -11.22
CA THR A 35 7.39 12.06 -12.67
C THR A 35 6.98 10.81 -13.46
N GLY A 36 6.95 9.65 -12.82
CA GLY A 36 6.69 8.36 -13.46
C GLY A 36 7.86 7.86 -14.32
N LYS A 37 9.03 8.50 -14.26
CA LYS A 37 10.19 8.18 -15.12
C LYS A 37 11.22 7.33 -14.41
N HIS A 38 11.42 7.54 -13.11
CA HIS A 38 12.49 6.88 -12.36
C HIS A 38 11.92 5.80 -11.45
N LEU A 39 12.18 4.53 -11.80
CA LEU A 39 11.83 3.39 -10.95
C LEU A 39 12.60 3.47 -9.64
N LYS A 40 11.88 3.52 -8.51
CA LYS A 40 12.47 3.60 -7.16
C LYS A 40 12.34 2.29 -6.39
N PHE A 41 11.21 1.59 -6.54
CA PHE A 41 10.96 0.35 -5.84
C PHE A 41 10.21 -0.64 -6.71
N ARG A 42 10.32 -1.92 -6.35
CA ARG A 42 9.58 -3.00 -7.00
C ARG A 42 9.02 -3.97 -5.96
N LEU A 43 7.73 -4.25 -6.06
CA LEU A 43 7.07 -5.35 -5.37
C LEU A 43 7.14 -6.59 -6.25
N LYS A 44 7.74 -7.65 -5.73
CA LYS A 44 7.88 -8.94 -6.35
C LYS A 44 7.01 -9.94 -5.61
N SER A 45 6.23 -10.71 -6.35
CA SER A 45 5.49 -11.84 -5.81
C SER A 45 6.11 -13.14 -6.25
N GLN A 46 6.23 -14.10 -5.34
CA GLN A 46 6.59 -15.47 -5.71
C GLN A 46 5.38 -16.28 -6.22
N PHE A 47 4.15 -15.83 -5.92
CA PHE A 47 2.92 -16.57 -6.23
C PHE A 47 1.86 -15.69 -6.90
N VAL A 48 0.99 -16.30 -7.71
CA VAL A 48 -0.08 -15.60 -8.44
C VAL A 48 -1.00 -14.79 -7.51
N LEU A 49 -1.13 -15.21 -6.24
CA LEU A 49 -2.05 -14.66 -5.23
C LEU A 49 -1.37 -13.82 -4.11
N LEU A 50 -0.16 -13.28 -4.34
CA LEU A 50 0.60 -12.49 -3.33
C LEU A 50 0.75 -13.19 -1.95
N HIS A 51 0.81 -14.54 -1.90
CA HIS A 51 1.06 -15.26 -0.63
C HIS A 51 2.36 -14.84 0.05
N SER A 52 3.34 -14.46 -0.77
CA SER A 52 4.65 -13.97 -0.35
C SER A 52 5.05 -12.84 -1.30
N VAL A 53 5.18 -11.64 -0.74
CA VAL A 53 5.55 -10.42 -1.45
C VAL A 53 6.83 -9.87 -0.84
N GLN A 54 7.74 -9.42 -1.69
CA GLN A 54 8.96 -8.73 -1.32
C GLN A 54 8.98 -7.35 -1.96
N LEU A 55 9.27 -6.33 -1.15
CA LEU A 55 9.51 -4.97 -1.60
C LEU A 55 11.01 -4.72 -1.62
N VAL A 56 11.53 -4.37 -2.79
CA VAL A 56 12.96 -4.08 -2.98
C VAL A 56 13.19 -2.68 -3.56
N THR A 57 14.32 -2.07 -3.24
CA THR A 57 14.78 -0.82 -3.88
C THR A 57 15.23 -1.06 -5.32
N HIS A 58 15.35 0.01 -6.10
CA HIS A 58 15.94 0.00 -7.42
C HIS A 58 16.91 1.19 -7.56
N PRO A 59 18.09 1.00 -8.18
CA PRO A 59 18.59 -0.22 -8.83
C PRO A 59 19.17 -1.30 -7.89
N GLU A 60 19.43 -1.01 -6.62
CA GLU A 60 20.26 -1.83 -5.74
C GLU A 60 19.61 -3.16 -5.31
N LYS A 61 18.29 -3.31 -5.51
CA LYS A 61 17.53 -4.52 -5.14
C LYS A 61 17.61 -4.85 -3.64
N THR A 62 17.82 -3.84 -2.79
CA THR A 62 17.87 -4.03 -1.33
C THR A 62 16.46 -4.32 -0.82
N LEU A 63 16.32 -5.38 -0.01
CA LEU A 63 15.04 -5.79 0.55
C LEU A 63 14.64 -4.87 1.72
N ILE A 64 13.50 -4.21 1.60
CA ILE A 64 13.01 -3.22 2.58
C ILE A 64 11.61 -3.52 3.11
N GLY A 65 10.95 -4.56 2.59
CA GLY A 65 9.65 -4.99 3.05
C GLY A 65 9.33 -6.42 2.65
N LYS A 66 8.60 -7.13 3.49
CA LYS A 66 8.07 -8.47 3.24
C LYS A 66 6.61 -8.49 3.66
N LEU A 67 5.77 -9.19 2.89
CA LEU A 67 4.39 -9.45 3.26
C LEU A 67 4.07 -10.91 3.01
N LYS A 68 3.42 -11.54 3.99
CA LYS A 68 2.98 -12.93 3.95
C LYS A 68 1.50 -12.98 4.26
N ALA A 69 0.70 -13.35 3.26
CA ALA A 69 -0.73 -13.49 3.40
C ALA A 69 -1.08 -14.90 3.89
N LYS A 70 -2.05 -14.99 4.81
CA LYS A 70 -2.74 -16.24 5.13
C LYS A 70 -4.15 -16.12 4.58
N MET A 71 -4.47 -16.88 3.53
CA MET A 71 -5.83 -16.96 3.05
C MET A 71 -6.66 -17.76 4.05
N LYS A 72 -7.65 -17.11 4.66
CA LYS A 72 -8.75 -17.77 5.36
C LYS A 72 -10.04 -17.54 4.56
N PRO A 73 -11.01 -18.47 4.60
CA PRO A 73 -12.31 -18.25 3.99
C PRO A 73 -12.91 -16.94 4.53
N PHE A 74 -13.34 -16.05 3.63
CA PHE A 74 -14.01 -14.78 3.96
C PHE A 74 -13.23 -13.78 4.82
N VAL A 75 -11.95 -14.01 5.12
CA VAL A 75 -11.12 -13.10 5.92
C VAL A 75 -9.71 -13.06 5.35
N TYR A 76 -9.29 -11.90 4.84
CA TYR A 76 -7.90 -11.66 4.49
C TYR A 76 -7.13 -11.21 5.73
N ALA A 77 -6.12 -11.99 6.12
CA ALA A 77 -5.15 -11.62 7.14
C ALA A 77 -3.73 -11.76 6.57
N ALA A 78 -2.90 -10.75 6.75
CA ALA A 78 -1.50 -10.78 6.35
C ALA A 78 -0.60 -10.28 7.47
N THR A 79 0.55 -10.91 7.62
CA THR A 79 1.65 -10.39 8.43
C THR A 79 2.66 -9.75 7.51
N PHE A 80 3.28 -8.66 7.94
CA PHE A 80 4.33 -8.02 7.17
C PHE A 80 5.50 -7.64 8.08
N SER A 81 6.64 -7.38 7.46
CA SER A 81 7.83 -6.86 8.11
C SER A 81 8.40 -5.76 7.23
N VAL A 82 8.67 -4.60 7.83
CA VAL A 82 9.18 -3.41 7.14
C VAL A 82 10.49 -2.99 7.77
N TYR A 83 11.50 -2.71 6.94
CA TYR A 83 12.73 -2.10 7.41
C TYR A 83 12.51 -0.60 7.60
N ASP A 84 12.63 -0.13 8.84
CA ASP A 84 12.55 1.28 9.17
C ASP A 84 13.95 1.90 9.08
N ASN A 85 14.16 2.72 8.05
CA ASN A 85 15.44 3.39 7.80
C ASN A 85 15.84 4.37 8.92
N ARG A 86 14.89 4.87 9.73
CA ARG A 86 15.16 5.80 10.84
C ARG A 86 15.73 5.06 12.02
N THR A 87 15.17 3.91 12.35
CA THR A 87 15.57 3.10 13.52
C THR A 87 16.53 1.97 13.17
N LYS A 88 16.80 1.75 11.87
CA LYS A 88 17.65 0.67 11.34
C LYS A 88 17.19 -0.72 11.79
N GLN A 89 15.89 -0.90 11.98
CA GLN A 89 15.31 -2.13 12.51
C GLN A 89 14.19 -2.65 11.61
N TRP A 90 14.06 -3.97 11.56
CA TRP A 90 12.87 -4.62 11.01
C TRP A 90 11.74 -4.53 12.03
N ARG A 91 10.57 -4.09 11.57
CA ARG A 91 9.38 -3.96 12.39
C ARG A 91 8.24 -4.73 11.77
N ASP A 92 7.69 -5.62 12.56
CA ASP A 92 6.59 -6.46 12.13
C ASP A 92 5.23 -5.78 12.36
N GLY A 93 4.25 -6.22 11.61
CA GLY A 93 2.88 -5.78 11.74
C GLY A 93 1.90 -6.74 11.10
N VAL A 94 0.62 -6.42 11.27
CA VAL A 94 -0.49 -7.24 10.82
C VAL A 94 -1.50 -6.37 10.08
N ILE A 95 -2.03 -6.90 8.98
CA ILE A 95 -3.12 -6.33 8.19
C ILE A 95 -4.30 -7.30 8.31
N ASN A 96 -5.43 -6.80 8.79
CA ASN A 96 -6.67 -7.56 8.88
C ASN A 96 -7.77 -6.86 8.09
N GLN A 97 -8.44 -7.57 7.19
CA GLN A 97 -9.61 -7.07 6.52
C GLN A 97 -10.83 -7.14 7.45
N LYS A 98 -11.55 -6.03 7.59
CA LYS A 98 -12.87 -5.97 8.21
C LYS A 98 -13.90 -5.90 7.09
N PHE A 99 -14.72 -6.94 6.97
CA PHE A 99 -15.86 -6.92 6.05
C PHE A 99 -16.94 -5.99 6.60
N GLN A 100 -17.30 -4.99 5.80
CA GLN A 100 -18.48 -4.15 6.03
C GLN A 100 -19.27 -4.10 4.72
N MET A 101 -20.60 -4.06 4.77
CA MET A 101 -21.45 -4.06 3.56
C MET A 101 -21.16 -2.89 2.59
N LEU A 102 -20.55 -1.79 3.07
CA LEU A 102 -20.42 -0.52 2.34
C LEU A 102 -19.01 -0.23 1.77
N GLY A 103 -18.07 -1.17 1.89
CA GLY A 103 -16.73 -0.96 1.36
C GLY A 103 -15.69 -1.92 1.90
N PHE A 104 -14.44 -1.68 1.50
CA PHE A 104 -13.29 -2.43 1.98
C PHE A 104 -12.53 -1.61 3.02
N ASN A 105 -12.49 -2.13 4.25
CA ASN A 105 -11.75 -1.53 5.35
C ASN A 105 -10.72 -2.54 5.85
N TRP A 106 -9.48 -2.09 5.99
CA TRP A 106 -8.40 -2.88 6.58
C TRP A 106 -7.89 -2.16 7.82
N THR A 107 -7.74 -2.90 8.90
CA THR A 107 -7.03 -2.44 10.09
C THR A 107 -5.61 -2.94 10.05
N ILE A 108 -4.68 -2.04 10.33
CA ILE A 108 -3.26 -2.28 10.23
C ILE A 108 -2.65 -1.93 11.57
N GLU A 109 -2.04 -2.93 12.20
CA GLU A 109 -1.31 -2.77 13.44
C GLU A 109 0.17 -2.87 13.13
N TRP A 110 0.91 -1.80 13.43
CA TRP A 110 2.34 -1.72 13.18
C TRP A 110 3.00 -0.99 14.33
N HIS A 111 3.86 -1.69 15.07
CA HIS A 111 4.46 -1.14 16.28
C HIS A 111 3.36 -0.66 17.27
N HIS A 112 3.39 0.62 17.66
CA HIS A 112 2.38 1.25 18.50
C HIS A 112 1.29 2.00 17.72
N HIS A 113 1.34 1.99 16.39
CA HIS A 113 0.35 2.64 15.54
C HIS A 113 -0.83 1.71 15.24
N LYS A 114 -2.03 2.27 15.31
CA LYS A 114 -3.24 1.66 14.74
C LYS A 114 -3.69 2.49 13.55
N LEU A 115 -3.64 1.87 12.37
CA LEU A 115 -3.91 2.53 11.11
C LEU A 115 -5.14 1.89 10.45
N SER A 116 -5.88 2.66 9.65
CA SER A 116 -6.93 2.13 8.78
C SER A 116 -6.64 2.46 7.33
N MET A 117 -6.94 1.50 6.45
CA MET A 117 -6.99 1.72 5.01
C MET A 117 -8.44 1.52 4.57
N GLU A 118 -9.02 2.52 3.92
CA GLU A 118 -10.45 2.59 3.67
C GLU A 118 -10.75 2.90 2.21
N ALA A 119 -11.58 2.05 1.60
CA ALA A 119 -12.05 2.20 0.23
C ALA A 119 -13.56 2.04 0.17
N LYS A 120 -14.27 3.12 -0.20
CA LYS A 120 -15.71 3.06 -0.45
C LYS A 120 -16.01 2.18 -1.68
N LEU A 121 -17.13 1.46 -1.65
CA LEU A 121 -17.57 0.69 -2.80
C LEU A 121 -17.68 1.59 -4.05
N GLY A 122 -17.19 1.13 -5.19
CA GLY A 122 -17.17 1.90 -6.44
C GLY A 122 -16.14 3.04 -6.51
N SER A 123 -15.46 3.38 -5.41
CA SER A 123 -14.48 4.46 -5.40
C SER A 123 -13.18 4.08 -6.13
N SER A 124 -12.62 5.06 -6.84
CA SER A 124 -11.27 5.03 -7.39
C SER A 124 -10.21 5.42 -6.35
N SER A 125 -10.60 6.05 -5.23
CA SER A 125 -9.71 6.46 -4.14
C SER A 125 -9.65 5.42 -3.03
N THR A 126 -8.55 5.40 -2.31
CA THR A 126 -8.39 4.66 -1.05
C THR A 126 -7.53 5.47 -0.11
N LYS A 127 -8.01 5.68 1.10
CA LYS A 127 -7.39 6.58 2.06
C LYS A 127 -6.79 5.80 3.20
N PHE A 128 -5.71 6.33 3.75
CA PHE A 128 -4.94 5.72 4.81
C PHE A 128 -4.91 6.68 6.00
N TYR A 129 -5.33 6.21 7.16
CA TYR A 129 -5.54 7.05 8.34
C TYR A 129 -4.80 6.52 9.55
N ASP A 130 -4.38 7.45 10.41
CA ASP A 130 -3.99 7.18 11.79
C ASP A 130 -5.24 7.22 12.67
N THR A 131 -5.61 6.06 13.22
CA THR A 131 -6.83 5.95 14.04
C THR A 131 -6.62 6.33 15.50
N GLN A 132 -5.38 6.46 15.98
CA GLN A 132 -5.10 6.93 17.33
C GLN A 132 -5.11 8.46 17.41
N GLY A 133 -4.65 9.14 16.36
CA GLY A 133 -4.54 10.60 16.30
C GLY A 133 -5.74 11.30 15.64
N ASN A 134 -6.97 11.06 16.08
CA ASN A 134 -8.19 11.70 15.55
C ASN A 134 -8.45 11.42 14.05
N HIS A 135 -8.18 10.21 13.57
CA HIS A 135 -8.47 9.83 12.18
C HIS A 135 -7.75 10.72 11.14
N ARG A 136 -6.49 11.05 11.42
CA ARG A 136 -5.67 11.92 10.58
C ARG A 136 -5.28 11.21 9.29
N LEU A 137 -5.47 11.87 8.15
CA LEU A 137 -5.07 11.35 6.84
C LEU A 137 -3.53 11.29 6.74
N LEU A 138 -3.02 10.10 6.42
CA LEU A 138 -1.60 9.82 6.25
C LEU A 138 -1.21 9.68 4.77
N ALA A 139 -2.07 9.04 3.97
CA ALA A 139 -1.84 8.85 2.55
C ALA A 139 -3.16 8.65 1.79
N GLU A 140 -3.14 8.92 0.49
CA GLU A 140 -4.24 8.66 -0.43
C GLU A 140 -3.72 7.95 -1.70
N PHE A 141 -4.46 6.94 -2.14
CA PHE A 141 -4.20 6.20 -3.38
C PHE A 141 -5.33 6.47 -4.36
N GLN A 142 -5.02 7.11 -5.47
CA GLN A 142 -5.99 7.41 -6.51
C GLN A 142 -5.77 6.53 -7.72
N LEU A 143 -6.78 5.74 -8.11
CA LEU A 143 -6.75 5.02 -9.37
C LEU A 143 -6.82 6.04 -10.52
N ARG A 144 -5.73 6.15 -11.28
CA ARG A 144 -5.62 7.03 -12.45
C ARG A 144 -6.16 6.37 -13.71
N SER A 145 -5.80 5.10 -13.94
CA SER A 145 -6.29 4.36 -15.10
C SER A 145 -6.31 2.86 -14.86
N ARG A 146 -7.30 2.20 -15.48
CA ARG A 146 -7.45 0.74 -15.47
C ARG A 146 -7.67 0.27 -16.90
N TRP A 147 -6.58 -0.05 -17.59
CA TRP A 147 -6.64 -0.83 -18.83
C TRP A 147 -6.37 -2.30 -18.52
N SER A 148 -6.89 -3.19 -19.35
CA SER A 148 -6.96 -4.65 -19.15
C SER A 148 -5.64 -5.29 -18.69
N PHE A 149 -4.50 -4.65 -18.97
CA PHE A 149 -3.18 -5.15 -18.59
C PHE A 149 -2.29 -4.16 -17.83
N ARG A 150 -2.74 -2.92 -17.59
CA ARG A 150 -1.95 -1.85 -16.93
C ARG A 150 -2.85 -1.05 -16.02
N THR A 151 -2.76 -1.32 -14.72
CA THR A 151 -3.44 -0.51 -13.70
C THR A 151 -2.45 0.49 -13.15
N LYS A 152 -2.80 1.78 -13.15
CA LYS A 152 -1.98 2.87 -12.61
C LYS A 152 -2.65 3.56 -11.44
N TYR A 153 -1.87 3.80 -10.39
CA TYR A 153 -2.28 4.55 -9.22
C TYR A 153 -1.33 5.72 -9.01
N ASP A 154 -1.87 6.87 -8.62
CA ASP A 154 -1.10 7.93 -8.00
C ASP A 154 -1.18 7.75 -6.48
N MET A 155 -0.06 7.92 -5.79
CA MET A 155 0.03 7.83 -4.34
C MET A 155 0.55 9.15 -3.79
N GLU A 156 -0.20 9.71 -2.85
CA GLU A 156 0.15 10.91 -2.12
C GLU A 156 0.33 10.57 -0.65
N ILE A 157 1.44 10.98 -0.05
CA ILE A 157 1.76 10.74 1.37
C ILE A 157 1.90 12.10 2.06
N TYR A 158 1.12 12.30 3.13
CA TYR A 158 1.02 13.55 3.88
C TYR A 158 1.79 13.53 5.20
N SER A 159 2.32 12.37 5.63
CA SER A 159 3.05 12.20 6.90
C SER A 159 4.43 11.58 6.70
N ASP A 160 5.40 11.93 7.55
CA ASP A 160 6.76 11.36 7.61
C ASP A 160 6.95 10.34 8.74
N GLU A 161 5.88 10.05 9.48
CA GLU A 161 5.92 9.19 10.65
C GLU A 161 6.04 7.72 10.28
N ILE A 162 5.42 7.34 9.17
CA ILE A 162 5.36 5.96 8.68
C ILE A 162 6.29 5.81 7.47
N PRO A 163 7.10 4.74 7.41
CA PRO A 163 7.97 4.47 6.27
C PRO A 163 7.17 4.12 5.01
N ASP A 164 7.68 4.55 3.85
CA ASP A 164 6.97 4.42 2.56
C ASP A 164 6.62 2.99 2.19
N SER A 165 7.51 2.08 2.60
CA SER A 165 7.36 0.64 2.47
C SER A 165 6.05 0.11 3.05
N LEU A 166 5.53 0.67 4.14
CA LEU A 166 4.24 0.25 4.69
C LEU A 166 3.10 0.57 3.73
N TYR A 167 3.04 1.80 3.20
CA TYR A 167 1.99 2.20 2.25
C TYR A 167 2.03 1.34 0.99
N PHE A 168 3.24 1.05 0.48
CA PHE A 168 3.43 0.20 -0.70
C PHE A 168 2.90 -1.22 -0.48
N LEU A 169 3.22 -1.85 0.66
CA LEU A 169 2.73 -3.19 0.99
C LEU A 169 1.20 -3.22 1.17
N CYS A 170 0.62 -2.18 1.78
CA CYS A 170 -0.83 -2.08 1.95
C CYS A 170 -1.56 -1.94 0.61
N LEU A 171 -1.03 -1.13 -0.32
CA LEU A 171 -1.59 -1.04 -1.67
C LEU A 171 -1.54 -2.39 -2.40
N ALA A 172 -0.49 -3.18 -2.20
CA ALA A 172 -0.36 -4.51 -2.78
C ALA A 172 -1.51 -5.44 -2.34
N VAL A 173 -1.84 -5.44 -1.04
CA VAL A 173 -2.97 -6.18 -0.47
C VAL A 173 -4.28 -5.79 -1.16
N ARG A 174 -4.55 -4.47 -1.21
CA ARG A 174 -5.76 -3.94 -1.84
C ARG A 174 -5.87 -4.36 -3.31
N HIS A 175 -4.76 -4.31 -4.06
CA HIS A 175 -4.75 -4.63 -5.48
C HIS A 175 -5.16 -6.08 -5.75
N VAL A 176 -4.76 -7.02 -4.88
CA VAL A 176 -5.16 -8.44 -5.01
C VAL A 176 -6.60 -8.67 -4.63
N VAL A 177 -7.06 -8.12 -3.51
CA VAL A 177 -8.45 -8.32 -3.06
C VAL A 177 -9.46 -7.79 -4.08
N LYS A 178 -9.11 -6.74 -4.85
CA LYS A 178 -9.99 -6.23 -5.94
C LYS A 178 -10.01 -7.12 -7.20
N ARG A 179 -9.08 -8.08 -7.32
CA ARG A 179 -8.96 -8.99 -8.47
C ARG A 179 -9.43 -10.42 -8.18
N SER A 180 -9.48 -10.83 -6.92
CA SER A 180 -10.11 -12.08 -6.44
C SER A 180 -11.62 -11.94 -6.41
#